data_AF-A0A9X0X9U7-F1
#
_entry.id   AF-A0A9X0X9U7-F1
#
_cell.length_a   1.000
_cell.length_b   1.000
_cell.length_c   1.000
_cell.angle_alpha   90.00
_cell.angle_beta   90.00
_cell.angle_gamma   90.00
#
_symmetry.space_group_name_H-M   'P 1'
#
loop_
_entity.id
_entity.type
_entity.pdbx_description
1 polymer ?
#
loop_
_entity_poly.entity_id
_entity_poly.type
_entity_poly.pdbx_seq_one_letter_code
_entity_poly.pdbx_strand_id
1 'polypeptide(L)'
;MRFKLKYQDSKTLGIQYIGNPVTCFRLLNETTKSGNQKQSYVCTISRWDTELPEHAVRLLTEVEIGEWKAWKKSHDAGFRRKQLEASLDALPLTLRYAAAALAESAHTVKEVQKTAIWSALDAFTRALEKAGVERPPRGRGRPPAMDLPAPEEGLPIMSNLDQLGSPLECAYRSLVERYKALQARSKLANENEDIA
;
A
#
# COMPACT_ATOMS: atom_id res chain seq x y z
N MET A 1 9.35 -18.13 20.88
CA MET A 1 9.82 -16.72 20.77
C MET A 1 8.67 -15.74 20.63
N ARG A 2 8.89 -14.44 20.91
CA ARG A 2 7.96 -13.36 20.52
C ARG A 2 8.66 -12.34 19.62
N PHE A 3 8.00 -11.99 18.52
CA PHE A 3 8.44 -10.99 17.56
C PHE A 3 7.54 -9.77 17.69
N LYS A 4 8.09 -8.63 18.12
CA LYS A 4 7.32 -7.39 18.30
C LYS A 4 7.74 -6.35 17.26
N LEU A 5 6.74 -5.86 16.55
CA LEU A 5 6.82 -4.71 15.67
C LEU A 5 6.60 -3.44 16.48
N LYS A 6 7.38 -2.39 16.21
CA LYS A 6 7.20 -1.09 16.86
C LYS A 6 6.41 -0.16 15.93
N TYR A 7 5.40 0.49 16.49
CA TYR A 7 4.74 1.62 15.84
C TYR A 7 5.61 2.86 16.02
N GLN A 8 5.73 3.65 14.95
CA GLN A 8 6.46 4.91 14.93
C GLN A 8 5.51 6.02 14.49
N ASP A 9 5.62 7.16 15.15
CA ASP A 9 4.90 8.36 14.76
C ASP A 9 5.70 9.11 13.70
N SER A 10 5.09 9.41 12.55
CA SER A 10 5.66 10.32 11.58
C SER A 10 5.26 11.75 11.95
N LYS A 11 6.19 12.55 12.50
CA LYS A 11 5.94 13.97 12.82
C LYS A 11 5.54 14.78 11.60
N THR A 12 6.04 14.39 10.43
CA THR A 12 5.80 15.09 9.15
C THR A 12 4.42 14.79 8.58
N LEU A 13 3.90 13.58 8.81
CA LEU A 13 2.65 13.10 8.23
C LEU A 13 1.50 13.00 9.24
N GLY A 14 1.77 13.18 10.53
CA GLY A 14 0.76 13.09 11.60
C GLY A 14 0.13 11.69 11.76
N ILE A 15 0.74 10.65 11.18
CA ILE A 15 0.22 9.28 11.18
C ILE A 15 1.16 8.32 11.90
N GLN A 16 0.57 7.30 12.49
CA GLN A 16 1.27 6.12 13.00
C GLN A 16 1.51 5.11 11.90
N TYR A 17 2.73 4.60 11.81
CA TYR A 17 3.09 3.53 10.90
C TYR A 17 3.87 2.44 11.61
N ILE A 18 3.83 1.23 11.05
CA ILE A 18 4.62 0.11 11.57
C ILE A 18 6.05 0.28 11.06
N GLY A 19 6.98 0.51 11.98
CA GLY A 19 8.41 0.66 11.67
C GLY A 19 9.02 -0.63 11.14
N ASN A 20 10.15 -0.49 10.45
CA ASN A 20 10.92 -1.62 9.94
C ASN A 20 11.48 -2.59 11.02
N PRO A 21 11.98 -2.14 12.19
CA PRO A 21 12.66 -3.05 13.09
C PRO A 21 11.69 -4.00 13.80
N VAL A 22 12.03 -5.29 13.77
CA VAL A 22 11.39 -6.36 14.54
C VAL A 22 12.28 -6.69 15.73
N THR A 23 11.75 -6.48 16.92
CA THR A 23 12.44 -6.85 18.17
C THR A 23 12.11 -8.29 18.55
N CYS A 24 13.15 -9.10 18.74
CA CYS A 24 13.06 -10.51 19.05
C CYS A 24 13.24 -10.74 20.55
N PHE A 25 12.25 -11.36 21.18
CA PHE A 25 12.24 -11.66 22.61
C PHE A 25 12.15 -13.17 22.86
N ARG A 26 13.07 -13.68 23.68
CA ARG A 26 13.05 -15.05 24.20
C ARG A 26 12.17 -15.08 25.45
N LEU A 27 11.21 -16.01 25.47
CA LEU A 27 10.33 -16.23 26.62
C LEU A 27 11.08 -17.07 27.65
N LEU A 28 11.09 -16.62 28.90
CA LEU A 28 11.68 -17.34 30.02
C LEU A 28 10.58 -18.10 30.79
N ASN A 29 10.95 -19.18 31.47
CA ASN A 29 9.99 -19.97 32.26
C ASN A 29 9.55 -19.26 33.56
N GLU A 30 10.23 -18.19 33.94
CA GLU A 30 9.92 -17.38 35.11
C GLU A 30 8.78 -16.40 34.85
N THR A 31 7.98 -16.13 35.88
CA THR A 31 6.93 -15.09 35.87
C THR A 31 7.41 -13.82 36.58
N THR A 32 6.94 -12.66 36.12
CA THR A 32 7.07 -11.38 36.83
C THR A 32 6.14 -11.36 38.04
N LYS A 33 6.40 -10.44 38.98
CA LYS A 33 5.53 -10.22 40.15
C LYS A 33 4.06 -9.93 39.79
N SER A 34 3.82 -9.45 38.57
CA SER A 34 2.51 -9.18 37.99
C SER A 34 1.87 -10.37 37.27
N GLY A 35 2.47 -11.56 37.31
CA GLY A 35 1.96 -12.78 36.68
C GLY A 35 2.27 -12.94 35.19
N ASN A 36 2.99 -12.00 34.57
CA ASN A 36 3.37 -12.10 33.16
C ASN A 36 4.64 -12.93 32.98
N GLN A 37 4.72 -13.73 31.91
CA GLN A 37 5.94 -14.46 31.59
C GLN A 37 7.10 -13.51 31.31
N LYS A 38 8.25 -13.70 31.96
CA LYS A 38 9.46 -12.89 31.75
C LYS A 38 9.95 -13.05 30.30
N GLN A 39 10.45 -11.95 29.75
CA GLN A 39 10.93 -11.87 28.37
C GLN A 39 12.33 -11.29 28.38
N SER A 40 13.28 -11.91 27.68
CA SER A 40 14.63 -11.39 27.49
C SER A 40 14.77 -10.89 26.05
N TYR A 41 15.33 -9.70 25.88
CA TYR A 41 15.67 -9.17 24.57
C TYR A 41 16.86 -9.96 24.01
N VAL A 42 16.77 -10.36 22.73
CA VAL A 42 17.85 -11.09 22.06
C VAL A 42 18.52 -10.20 21.02
N CYS A 43 17.76 -9.78 20.01
CA CYS A 43 18.27 -8.99 18.91
C CYS A 43 17.15 -8.19 18.23
N THR A 44 17.55 -7.27 17.37
CA THR A 44 16.66 -6.56 16.44
C THR A 44 17.05 -6.96 15.02
N ILE A 45 16.05 -7.26 14.22
CA ILE A 45 16.19 -7.63 12.80
C ILE A 45 15.28 -6.76 11.95
N SER A 46 15.57 -6.65 10.66
CA SER A 46 14.69 -5.99 9.71
C SER A 46 13.45 -6.85 9.43
N ARG A 47 12.29 -6.22 9.25
CA ARG A 47 11.06 -6.91 8.84
C ARG A 47 11.16 -7.48 7.43
N TRP A 48 11.98 -6.85 6.58
CA TRP A 48 11.98 -7.10 5.15
C TRP A 48 13.11 -7.97 4.66
N ASP A 49 14.08 -8.29 5.51
CA ASP A 49 15.17 -9.17 5.10
C ASP A 49 14.62 -10.57 4.80
N THR A 50 15.03 -11.10 3.64
CA THR A 50 14.65 -12.45 3.20
C THR A 50 15.27 -13.52 4.09
N GLU A 51 16.44 -13.23 4.64
CA GLU A 51 17.23 -14.11 5.50
C GLU A 51 17.57 -13.43 6.81
N LEU A 52 17.88 -14.23 7.84
CA LEU A 52 18.33 -13.67 9.11
C LEU A 52 19.76 -13.12 8.95
N PRO A 53 20.02 -11.89 9.41
CA PRO A 53 21.37 -11.33 9.37
C PRO A 53 22.31 -12.13 10.29
N GLU A 54 23.59 -12.17 9.94
CA GLU A 54 24.59 -13.04 10.61
C GLU A 54 24.63 -12.85 12.13
N HIS A 55 24.48 -11.61 12.62
CA HIS A 55 24.47 -11.33 14.06
C HIS A 55 23.28 -11.97 14.76
N ALA A 56 22.12 -12.06 14.10
CA ALA A 56 20.93 -12.70 14.66
C ALA A 56 21.08 -14.23 14.65
N VAL A 57 21.66 -14.80 13.60
CA VAL A 57 21.91 -16.25 13.52
C VAL A 57 22.83 -16.71 14.65
N ARG A 58 23.84 -15.92 15.04
CA ARG A 58 24.74 -16.25 16.16
C ARG A 58 24.08 -16.17 17.55
N LEU A 59 23.00 -15.40 17.68
CA LEU A 59 22.32 -15.16 18.97
C LEU A 59 21.10 -16.08 19.19
N LEU A 60 20.50 -16.56 18.11
CA LEU A 60 19.32 -17.40 18.10
C LEU A 60 19.67 -18.88 18.07
N THR A 61 18.90 -19.70 18.77
CA THR A 61 19.01 -21.16 18.66
C THR A 61 18.34 -21.67 17.38
N GLU A 62 18.65 -22.88 16.93
CA GLU A 62 18.03 -23.48 15.75
C GLU A 62 16.49 -23.53 15.84
N VAL A 63 15.97 -23.79 17.04
CA VAL A 63 14.52 -23.79 17.30
C VAL A 63 13.94 -22.38 17.10
N GLU A 64 14.61 -21.36 17.62
CA GLU A 64 14.16 -19.96 17.49
C GLU A 64 14.26 -19.44 16.06
N ILE A 65 15.26 -19.90 15.30
CA ILE A 65 15.36 -19.64 13.85
C ILE A 65 14.15 -20.26 13.13
N GLY A 66 13.76 -21.49 13.51
CA GLY A 66 12.55 -22.14 13.00
C GLY A 66 11.27 -21.33 13.31
N GLU A 67 11.13 -20.86 14.55
CA GLU A 67 10.02 -20.00 14.96
C GLU A 67 10.00 -18.67 14.20
N TRP A 68 11.16 -18.08 13.93
CA TRP A 68 11.27 -16.87 13.11
C TRP A 68 10.81 -17.13 11.67
N LYS A 69 11.26 -18.21 11.03
CA LYS A 69 10.84 -18.56 9.66
C LYS A 69 9.33 -18.73 9.58
N ALA A 70 8.73 -19.41 10.56
CA ALA A 70 7.29 -19.58 10.64
C ALA A 70 6.55 -18.24 10.81
N TRP A 71 7.05 -17.38 11.71
CA TRP A 71 6.51 -16.04 11.91
C TRP A 71 6.61 -15.18 10.63
N LYS A 72 7.78 -15.16 9.98
CA LYS A 72 8.05 -14.38 8.76
C LYS A 72 7.12 -14.81 7.62
N LYS A 73 6.93 -16.12 7.42
CA LYS A 73 5.99 -16.65 6.44
C LYS A 73 4.55 -16.19 6.69
N SER A 74 4.09 -16.21 7.94
CA SER A 74 2.75 -15.75 8.32
C SER A 74 2.60 -14.23 8.14
N HIS A 75 3.61 -13.48 8.57
CA HIS A 75 3.67 -12.03 8.41
C HIS A 75 3.59 -11.61 6.94
N ASP A 76 4.42 -12.21 6.08
CA ASP A 76 4.49 -11.87 4.66
C ASP A 76 3.22 -12.29 3.92
N ALA A 77 2.61 -13.42 4.28
CA ALA A 77 1.31 -13.82 3.75
C ALA A 77 0.21 -12.80 4.13
N GLY A 78 0.20 -12.34 5.39
CA GLY A 78 -0.72 -11.31 5.85
C GLY A 78 -0.51 -9.97 5.15
N PHE A 79 0.75 -9.55 4.97
CA PHE A 79 1.10 -8.34 4.24
C PHE A 79 0.67 -8.42 2.77
N ARG A 80 0.98 -9.53 2.10
CA ARG A 80 0.58 -9.78 0.70
C ARG A 80 -0.93 -9.69 0.53
N ARG A 81 -1.71 -10.26 1.45
CA ARG A 81 -3.18 -10.18 1.41
C ARG A 81 -3.66 -8.73 1.44
N LYS A 82 -3.15 -7.93 2.38
CA LYS A 82 -3.50 -6.51 2.49
C LYS A 82 -3.09 -5.70 1.26
N GLN A 83 -1.93 -6.01 0.67
CA GLN A 83 -1.48 -5.36 -0.56
C GLN A 83 -2.42 -5.67 -1.74
N LEU A 84 -2.85 -6.93 -1.86
CA LEU A 84 -3.79 -7.34 -2.92
C LEU A 84 -5.17 -6.72 -2.73
N GLU A 85 -5.66 -6.65 -1.48
CA GLU A 85 -6.92 -5.98 -1.13
C GLU A 85 -6.88 -4.50 -1.50
N ALA A 86 -5.83 -3.78 -1.07
CA ALA A 86 -5.65 -2.37 -1.42
C ALA A 86 -5.54 -2.14 -2.95
N SER A 87 -4.93 -3.09 -3.67
CA SER A 87 -4.84 -3.02 -5.14
C SER A 87 -6.20 -3.19 -5.80
N LEU A 88 -7.05 -4.08 -5.27
CA LEU A 88 -8.41 -4.28 -5.76
C LEU A 88 -9.28 -3.05 -5.49
N ASP A 89 -9.14 -2.42 -4.32
CA ASP A 89 -9.86 -1.20 -3.96
C ASP A 89 -9.48 -0.01 -4.84
N ALA A 90 -8.19 0.13 -5.17
CA ALA A 90 -7.69 1.21 -6.02
C ALA A 90 -8.01 1.01 -7.51
N LEU A 91 -8.35 -0.21 -7.92
CA LEU A 91 -8.47 -0.60 -9.32
C LEU A 91 -9.44 0.28 -10.15
N PRO A 92 -10.65 0.63 -9.68
CA PRO A 92 -11.56 1.47 -10.46
C PRO A 92 -10.95 2.83 -10.80
N LEU A 93 -10.23 3.45 -9.85
CA LEU A 93 -9.56 4.73 -10.07
C LEU A 93 -8.38 4.57 -11.04
N THR A 94 -7.57 3.53 -10.89
CA THR A 94 -6.46 3.22 -11.80
C THR A 94 -6.94 3.01 -13.24
N LEU A 95 -8.05 2.29 -13.44
CA LEU A 95 -8.64 2.10 -14.77
C LEU A 95 -9.17 3.41 -15.37
N ARG A 96 -9.70 4.32 -14.54
CA ARG A 96 -10.13 5.65 -15.00
C ARG A 96 -8.95 6.49 -15.51
N TYR A 97 -7.85 6.54 -14.77
CA TYR A 97 -6.64 7.24 -15.23
C TYR A 97 -6.07 6.61 -16.50
N ALA A 98 -6.03 5.27 -16.58
CA ALA A 98 -5.59 4.60 -17.79
C ALA A 98 -6.48 4.94 -19.00
N ALA A 99 -7.79 5.03 -18.82
CA ALA A 99 -8.73 5.44 -19.87
C ALA A 99 -8.50 6.90 -20.31
N ALA A 100 -8.31 7.83 -19.38
CA ALA A 100 -7.98 9.22 -19.70
C ALA A 100 -6.65 9.35 -20.45
N ALA A 101 -5.61 8.64 -19.99
CA ALA A 101 -4.31 8.61 -20.67
C ALA A 101 -4.41 8.06 -22.11
N LEU A 102 -5.26 7.06 -22.35
CA LEU A 102 -5.53 6.58 -23.70
C LEU A 102 -6.25 7.64 -24.55
N ALA A 103 -7.22 8.37 -23.99
CA ALA A 103 -7.92 9.43 -24.72
C ALA A 103 -6.98 10.58 -25.13
N GLU A 104 -6.07 10.98 -24.25
CA GLU A 104 -5.16 12.12 -24.47
C GLU A 104 -3.88 11.73 -25.25
N SER A 105 -3.39 10.50 -25.07
CA SER A 105 -2.05 10.08 -25.54
C SER A 105 -2.05 8.80 -26.38
N ALA A 106 -3.18 8.37 -26.95
CA ALA A 106 -3.29 7.15 -27.77
C ALA A 106 -2.20 7.02 -28.85
N HIS A 107 -1.81 8.13 -29.46
CA HIS A 107 -0.82 8.18 -30.54
C HIS A 107 0.62 7.82 -30.09
N THR A 108 0.87 7.78 -28.78
CA THR A 108 2.19 7.46 -28.20
C THR A 108 2.36 5.97 -27.84
N VAL A 109 1.29 5.18 -27.91
CA VAL A 109 1.29 3.77 -27.49
C VAL A 109 1.94 2.88 -28.55
N LYS A 110 3.07 2.26 -28.22
CA LYS A 110 3.80 1.33 -29.11
C LYS A 110 3.06 -0.01 -29.26
N GLU A 111 3.25 -0.73 -30.37
CA GLU A 111 2.62 -2.04 -30.60
C GLU A 111 2.88 -3.07 -29.49
N VAL A 112 4.10 -3.09 -28.93
CA VAL A 112 4.44 -3.95 -27.78
C VAL A 112 3.61 -3.58 -26.54
N GLN A 113 3.30 -2.30 -26.34
CA GLN A 113 2.45 -1.87 -25.23
C GLN A 113 0.98 -2.22 -25.49
N LYS A 114 0.49 -2.09 -26.73
CA LYS A 114 -0.88 -2.49 -27.09
C LYS A 114 -1.14 -3.96 -26.78
N THR A 115 -0.24 -4.83 -27.22
CA THR A 115 -0.32 -6.28 -26.95
C THR A 115 -0.26 -6.60 -25.45
N ALA A 116 0.62 -5.93 -24.69
CA ALA A 116 0.69 -6.08 -23.24
C ALA A 116 -0.60 -5.62 -22.54
N ILE A 117 -1.19 -4.49 -22.96
CA ILE A 117 -2.46 -3.98 -22.40
C ILE A 117 -3.58 -5.00 -22.60
N TRP A 118 -3.76 -5.51 -23.82
CA TRP A 118 -4.79 -6.51 -24.12
C TRP A 118 -4.56 -7.81 -23.35
N SER A 119 -3.32 -8.32 -23.31
CA SER A 119 -3.00 -9.51 -22.54
C SER A 119 -3.28 -9.34 -21.04
N ALA A 120 -3.05 -8.15 -20.48
CA ALA A 120 -3.36 -7.86 -19.08
C ALA A 120 -4.89 -7.80 -18.83
N LEU A 121 -5.65 -7.19 -19.74
CA LEU A 121 -7.12 -7.14 -19.66
C LEU A 121 -7.75 -8.54 -19.76
N ASP A 122 -7.22 -9.40 -20.64
CA ASP A 122 -7.68 -10.78 -20.76
C ASP A 122 -7.41 -11.58 -19.49
N ALA A 123 -6.20 -11.45 -18.93
CA ALA A 123 -5.84 -12.10 -17.67
C ALA A 123 -6.74 -11.62 -16.51
N PHE A 124 -7.04 -10.32 -16.46
CA PHE A 124 -7.93 -9.75 -15.46
C PHE A 124 -9.38 -10.23 -15.61
N THR A 125 -9.88 -10.30 -16.85
CA THR A 125 -11.24 -10.79 -17.14
C THR A 125 -11.41 -12.24 -16.73
N ARG A 126 -10.44 -13.10 -17.05
CA ARG A 126 -10.42 -14.51 -16.56
C ARG A 126 -10.40 -14.59 -15.03
N ALA A 127 -9.71 -13.67 -14.37
CA ALA A 127 -9.68 -13.62 -12.90
C ALA A 127 -11.05 -13.23 -12.31
N LEU A 128 -11.76 -12.27 -12.93
CA LEU A 128 -13.13 -11.91 -12.54
C LEU A 128 -14.10 -13.09 -12.69
N GLU A 129 -14.06 -13.78 -13.83
CA GLU A 129 -14.88 -14.96 -14.09
C GLU A 129 -14.62 -16.06 -13.05
N LYS A 130 -13.35 -16.37 -12.78
CA LYS A 130 -12.96 -17.36 -11.77
C LYS A 130 -13.40 -16.96 -10.35
N ALA A 131 -13.46 -15.67 -10.06
CA ALA A 131 -13.93 -15.15 -8.78
C ALA A 131 -15.46 -15.08 -8.66
N GLY A 132 -16.21 -15.39 -9.73
CA GLY A 132 -17.67 -15.27 -9.75
C GLY A 132 -18.15 -13.81 -9.73
N VAL A 133 -17.30 -12.86 -10.09
CA VAL A 133 -17.67 -11.45 -10.18
C VAL A 133 -18.33 -11.22 -11.53
N GLU A 134 -19.65 -11.44 -11.56
CA GLU A 134 -20.42 -11.28 -12.78
C GLU A 134 -20.48 -9.82 -13.22
N ARG A 135 -20.42 -9.61 -14.53
CA ARG A 135 -20.65 -8.29 -15.11
C ARG A 135 -22.10 -7.89 -14.85
N PRO A 136 -22.37 -6.73 -14.23
CA PRO A 136 -23.73 -6.26 -14.04
C PRO A 136 -24.46 -6.18 -15.39
N PRO A 137 -25.76 -6.55 -15.42
CA PRO A 137 -26.54 -6.47 -16.65
C PRO A 137 -26.51 -5.05 -17.16
N ARG A 138 -26.03 -4.88 -18.40
CA ARG A 138 -26.06 -3.59 -19.08
C ARG A 138 -27.51 -3.28 -19.43
N GLY A 139 -28.02 -2.14 -19.00
CA GLY A 139 -29.26 -1.60 -19.56
C GLY A 139 -29.16 -1.52 -21.09
N ARG A 140 -30.25 -1.76 -21.80
CA ARG A 140 -30.29 -1.59 -23.27
C ARG A 140 -29.96 -0.15 -23.63
N GLY A 141 -29.14 0.05 -24.65
CA GLY A 141 -28.75 1.37 -25.16
C GLY A 141 -27.23 1.56 -25.22
N ARG A 142 -26.80 2.67 -25.81
CA ARG A 142 -25.42 3.16 -25.61
C ARG A 142 -25.25 3.33 -24.09
N PRO A 143 -24.18 2.80 -23.47
CA PRO A 143 -23.86 3.17 -22.11
C PRO A 143 -23.97 4.70 -22.02
N PRO A 144 -24.62 5.27 -20.99
CA PRO A 144 -24.54 6.71 -20.80
C PRO A 144 -23.06 7.06 -20.93
N ALA A 145 -22.75 8.12 -21.69
CA ALA A 145 -21.42 8.70 -21.58
C ALA A 145 -21.22 8.84 -20.08
N MET A 146 -20.30 8.05 -19.52
CA MET A 146 -19.84 8.34 -18.20
C MET A 146 -19.11 9.66 -18.41
N ASP A 147 -19.85 10.77 -18.30
CA ASP A 147 -19.33 12.07 -17.90
C ASP A 147 -18.86 11.89 -16.44
N LEU A 148 -17.97 10.92 -16.26
CA LEU A 148 -17.03 10.94 -15.19
C LEU A 148 -16.15 12.11 -15.58
N PRO A 149 -16.10 13.17 -14.76
CA PRO A 149 -15.17 14.26 -15.03
C PRO A 149 -13.81 13.63 -15.30
N ALA A 150 -13.17 14.09 -16.39
CA ALA A 150 -11.75 13.85 -16.61
C ALA A 150 -11.05 14.07 -15.27
N PRO A 151 -10.04 13.27 -14.92
CA PRO A 151 -9.42 13.45 -13.64
C PRO A 151 -9.04 14.93 -13.48
N GLU A 152 -9.74 15.69 -12.60
CA GLU A 152 -9.59 17.15 -12.52
C GLU A 152 -8.10 17.49 -12.42
N GLU A 153 -7.66 18.63 -12.97
CA GLU A 153 -6.34 19.17 -12.64
C GLU A 153 -6.24 19.32 -11.11
N GLY A 154 -5.66 18.32 -10.43
CA GLY A 154 -5.79 18.16 -8.98
C GLY A 154 -6.10 16.77 -8.45
N LEU A 155 -6.46 15.82 -9.31
CA LEU A 155 -6.57 14.41 -8.94
C LEU A 155 -5.15 13.89 -8.64
N PRO A 156 -4.93 13.17 -7.54
CA PRO A 156 -3.60 13.00 -7.04
C PRO A 156 -2.88 11.98 -7.95
N ILE A 157 -1.71 12.40 -8.46
CA ILE A 157 -0.83 11.64 -9.36
C ILE A 157 -0.72 10.20 -8.86
N MET A 158 -1.15 9.21 -9.63
CA MET A 158 -1.00 7.82 -9.19
C MET A 158 0.45 7.54 -8.79
N SER A 159 0.66 7.17 -7.53
CA SER A 159 1.97 6.72 -7.06
C SER A 159 2.33 5.44 -7.80
N ASN A 160 3.54 5.36 -8.37
CA ASN A 160 4.13 4.06 -8.69
C ASN A 160 4.05 3.19 -7.42
N LEU A 161 3.27 2.11 -7.53
CA LEU A 161 2.74 1.30 -6.44
C LEU A 161 3.75 0.30 -5.86
N ASP A 162 5.02 0.39 -6.22
CA ASP A 162 5.93 -0.72 -5.93
C ASP A 162 6.49 -0.72 -4.50
N GLN A 163 6.34 0.36 -3.72
CA GLN A 163 6.84 0.39 -2.35
C GLN A 163 6.01 1.29 -1.42
N LEU A 164 5.06 0.70 -0.69
CA LEU A 164 4.42 1.36 0.46
C LEU A 164 5.46 1.60 1.59
N GLY A 165 5.52 2.82 2.10
CA GLY A 165 6.53 3.32 3.04
C GLY A 165 7.80 3.82 2.36
N SER A 166 7.86 3.83 1.02
CA SER A 166 8.97 4.45 0.32
C SER A 166 8.98 5.97 0.52
N PRO A 167 10.16 6.60 0.44
CA PRO A 167 10.27 8.06 0.38
C PRO A 167 9.37 8.69 -0.68
N LEU A 168 9.06 7.95 -1.76
CA LEU A 168 8.24 8.41 -2.87
C LEU A 168 6.74 8.44 -2.55
N GLU A 169 6.23 7.45 -1.80
CA GLU A 169 4.85 7.49 -1.26
C GLU A 169 4.69 8.63 -0.25
N CYS A 170 5.68 8.83 0.63
CA CYS A 170 5.68 9.92 1.60
C CYS A 170 5.73 11.30 0.91
N ALA A 171 6.54 11.43 -0.14
CA ALA A 171 6.59 12.64 -0.98
C ALA A 171 5.25 12.89 -1.67
N TYR A 172 4.59 11.83 -2.16
CA TYR A 172 3.27 11.92 -2.78
C TYR A 172 2.19 12.38 -1.80
N ARG A 173 2.09 11.76 -0.62
CA ARG A 173 1.16 12.20 0.43
C ARG A 173 1.40 13.67 0.81
N SER A 174 2.66 14.08 0.87
CA SER A 174 3.02 15.48 1.16
C SER A 174 2.59 16.45 0.05
N LEU A 175 2.63 16.03 -1.21
CA LEU A 175 2.22 16.81 -2.37
C LEU A 175 0.70 17.01 -2.40
N VAL A 176 -0.05 15.95 -2.07
CA VAL A 176 -1.52 15.98 -1.91
C VAL A 176 -1.94 16.94 -0.80
N GLU A 177 -1.26 16.90 0.35
CA GLU A 177 -1.57 17.81 1.46
C GLU A 177 -1.25 19.28 1.13
N ARG A 178 -0.15 19.55 0.39
CA ARG A 178 0.15 20.90 -0.12
C ARG A 178 -0.90 21.41 -1.11
N TYR A 179 -1.42 20.52 -1.96
CA TYR A 179 -2.49 20.86 -2.90
C TYR A 179 -3.80 21.21 -2.18
N LYS A 180 -4.18 20.43 -1.16
CA LYS A 180 -5.33 20.77 -0.28
C LYS A 180 -5.15 22.13 0.39
N ALA A 181 -3.94 22.44 0.86
CA ALA A 181 -3.65 23.74 1.47
C ALA A 181 -3.74 24.90 0.46
N LEU A 182 -3.34 24.69 -0.79
CA LEU A 182 -3.49 25.66 -1.87
C LEU A 182 -4.96 25.88 -2.24
N GLN A 183 -5.75 24.81 -2.36
CA GLN A 183 -7.19 24.93 -2.59
C GLN A 183 -7.89 25.68 -1.46
N ALA A 184 -7.52 25.41 -0.19
CA ALA A 184 -8.06 26.12 0.95
C ALA A 184 -7.70 27.62 0.91
N ARG A 185 -6.47 27.97 0.51
CA ARG A 185 -6.04 29.37 0.34
C ARG A 185 -6.72 30.07 -0.83
N SER A 186 -6.92 29.36 -1.95
CA SER A 186 -7.64 29.91 -3.10
C SER A 186 -9.12 30.15 -2.78
N LYS A 187 -9.75 29.27 -1.99
CA LYS A 187 -11.11 29.48 -1.49
C LYS A 187 -11.19 30.69 -0.56
N LEU A 188 -10.22 30.84 0.36
CA LEU A 188 -10.13 32.01 1.24
C LEU A 188 -9.83 33.32 0.49
N ALA A 189 -9.07 33.27 -0.61
CA ALA A 189 -8.81 34.45 -1.44
C ALA A 189 -10.08 34.93 -2.15
N ASN A 190 -10.86 34.00 -2.70
CA ASN A 190 -12.12 34.31 -3.37
C ASN A 190 -13.21 34.80 -2.39
N GLU A 191 -13.24 34.27 -1.15
CA GLU A 191 -14.17 34.74 -0.10
C GLU A 191 -13.82 36.15 0.43
N ASN A 192 -12.57 36.58 0.32
CA ASN A 192 -12.14 37.93 0.72
C ASN A 192 -12.37 38.99 -0.39
N GLU A 193 -12.57 38.58 -1.64
CA GLU A 193 -12.99 39.49 -2.73
C GLU A 193 -14.49 39.80 -2.70
N ASP A 194 -15.31 38.95 -2.08
CA ASP A 194 -16.77 39.15 -1.96
C ASP A 194 -17.20 40.03 -0.76
N ILE A 195 -16.25 40.53 0.05
CA ILE A 195 -16.53 41.41 1.22
C ILE A 195 -15.90 42.81 1.06
N ALA A 196 -15.22 43.10 -0.06
CA ALA A 196 -14.67 44.43 -0.39
C ALA A 196 -15.57 45.19 -1.38
#